data_AF-A0A4R6X702-F1
#
_entry.id   AF-A0A4R6X702-F1
#
_cell.length_a   1.000
_cell.length_b   1.000
_cell.length_c   1.000
_cell.angle_alpha   90.00
_cell.angle_beta   90.00
_cell.angle_gamma   90.00
#
_symmetry.space_group_name_H-M   'P 1'
#
loop_
_entity.id
_entity.type
_entity.pdbx_description
1 polymer ?
#
loop_
_entity_poly.entity_id
_entity_poly.type
_entity_poly.pdbx_seq_one_letter_code
_entity_poly.pdbx_strand_id
1 'polypeptide(L)'
;MKSIFMLLGIALLTGCSDQNTEKSDLQSGKALYGQYCASCHKDSGRGQFLLGIPRNKDTQMSINEIAHLIRSGHPNLEKMPTFPQLSSPQAYAISSYLKHKLGAE
;
A
#
# COMPACT_ATOMS: atom_id res chain seq x y z
N MET A 1 -0.41 -54.12 -38.09
CA MET A 1 -1.02 -54.12 -36.74
C MET A 1 0.01 -53.47 -35.82
N LYS A 2 0.02 -52.13 -35.68
CA LYS A 2 -0.56 -51.34 -34.55
C LYS A 2 -0.20 -52.03 -33.20
N SER A 3 0.60 -51.46 -32.30
CA SER A 3 0.53 -50.08 -31.82
C SER A 3 1.83 -49.65 -31.12
N ILE A 4 2.27 -48.43 -31.43
CA ILE A 4 3.14 -47.60 -30.61
C ILE A 4 2.31 -47.17 -29.39
N PHE A 5 2.76 -47.48 -28.17
CA PHE A 5 2.18 -46.92 -26.95
C PHE A 5 2.90 -45.61 -26.64
N MET A 6 2.30 -44.54 -27.16
CA MET A 6 2.69 -43.15 -26.99
C MET A 6 2.04 -42.60 -25.71
N LEU A 7 2.87 -42.11 -24.80
CA LEU A 7 2.62 -41.05 -23.81
C LEU A 7 1.37 -41.14 -22.92
N LEU A 8 1.59 -41.32 -21.62
CA LEU A 8 0.73 -40.70 -20.60
C LEU A 8 1.59 -40.12 -19.48
N GLY A 9 2.03 -38.87 -19.68
CA GLY A 9 2.60 -38.05 -18.62
C GLY A 9 1.48 -37.57 -17.71
N ILE A 10 1.50 -37.98 -16.44
CA ILE A 10 0.64 -37.41 -15.40
C ILE A 10 1.51 -36.46 -14.59
N ALA A 11 1.49 -35.18 -14.98
CA ALA A 11 2.05 -34.11 -14.18
C ALA A 11 1.08 -33.83 -13.02
N LEU A 12 1.41 -34.32 -11.82
CA LEU A 12 0.76 -33.91 -10.59
C LEU A 12 1.26 -32.50 -10.22
N LEU A 13 0.64 -31.48 -10.81
CA LEU A 13 0.74 -30.11 -10.31
C LEU A 13 -0.29 -29.95 -9.18
N THR A 14 0.08 -30.33 -7.97
CA THR A 14 -0.62 -29.94 -6.73
C THR A 14 -0.46 -28.43 -6.53
N GLY A 15 -1.34 -27.66 -7.19
CA GLY A 15 -1.52 -26.25 -6.91
C GLY A 15 -2.32 -26.06 -5.63
N CYS A 16 -1.66 -25.87 -4.49
CA CYS A 16 -2.32 -25.35 -3.29
C CYS A 16 -2.45 -23.83 -3.43
N SER A 17 -3.59 -23.34 -3.92
CA SER A 17 -4.03 -21.97 -3.64
C SER A 17 -5.02 -22.01 -2.50
N ASP A 18 -4.49 -22.08 -1.28
CA ASP A 18 -5.27 -21.82 -0.06
C ASP A 18 -5.41 -20.29 0.09
N GLN A 19 -6.25 -19.72 -0.78
CA GLN A 19 -6.64 -18.31 -0.69
C GLN A 19 -7.75 -18.21 0.35
N ASN A 20 -7.41 -18.39 1.63
CA ASN A 20 -8.18 -17.81 2.73
C ASN A 20 -8.05 -16.29 2.64
N THR A 21 -8.72 -15.72 1.65
CA THR A 21 -8.91 -14.28 1.51
C THR A 21 -9.96 -13.93 2.56
N GLU A 22 -9.52 -13.79 3.81
CA GLU A 22 -10.18 -12.93 4.77
C GLU A 22 -10.57 -11.67 4.00
N LYS A 23 -11.87 -11.45 3.81
CA LYS A 23 -12.43 -10.19 3.33
C LYS A 23 -12.17 -9.15 4.43
N SER A 24 -10.91 -8.81 4.64
CA SER A 24 -10.53 -7.50 5.17
C SER A 24 -11.27 -6.52 4.29
N ASP A 25 -12.16 -5.73 4.88
CA ASP A 25 -12.87 -4.65 4.21
C ASP A 25 -11.80 -3.66 3.71
N LEU A 26 -11.31 -3.90 2.48
CA LEU A 26 -10.20 -3.16 1.89
C LEU A 26 -10.74 -1.80 1.48
N GLN A 27 -10.85 -0.88 2.43
CA GLN A 27 -11.08 0.53 2.10
C GLN A 27 -10.00 1.01 1.14
N SER A 28 -10.41 1.73 0.10
CA SER A 28 -9.49 2.27 -0.89
C SER A 28 -8.45 3.20 -0.24
N GLY A 29 -7.24 3.23 -0.80
CA GLY A 29 -6.17 4.13 -0.35
C GLY A 29 -6.58 5.61 -0.36
N LYS A 30 -7.46 6.01 -1.31
CA LYS A 30 -8.03 7.36 -1.37
C LYS A 30 -8.90 7.68 -0.14
N ALA A 31 -9.79 6.77 0.23
CA ALA A 31 -10.67 6.96 1.38
C ALA A 31 -9.85 7.04 2.68
N LEU A 32 -8.90 6.13 2.84
CA LEU A 32 -7.99 6.13 3.99
C LEU A 32 -7.13 7.40 4.04
N TYR A 33 -6.57 7.85 2.93
CA TYR A 33 -5.82 9.11 2.88
C TYR A 33 -6.68 10.30 3.30
N GLY A 34 -7.91 10.39 2.81
CA GLY A 34 -8.86 11.43 3.20
C GLY A 34 -9.15 11.42 4.70
N GLN A 35 -9.34 10.24 5.28
CA GLN A 35 -9.66 10.09 6.70
C GLN A 35 -8.49 10.39 7.63
N TYR A 36 -7.28 9.95 7.29
CA TYR A 36 -6.14 9.98 8.21
C TYR A 36 -5.10 11.06 7.89
N CYS A 37 -4.98 11.49 6.63
CA CYS A 37 -3.83 12.27 6.16
C CYS A 37 -4.21 13.68 5.69
N ALA A 38 -5.38 13.84 5.07
CA ALA A 38 -5.76 15.05 4.37
C ALA A 38 -5.97 16.28 5.27
N SER A 39 -6.33 16.11 6.53
CA SER A 39 -6.46 17.23 7.49
C SER A 39 -5.17 18.04 7.61
N CYS A 40 -4.02 17.34 7.58
CA CYS A 40 -2.69 17.93 7.65
C CYS A 40 -2.10 18.16 6.24
N HIS A 41 -2.04 17.11 5.41
CA HIS A 41 -1.34 17.13 4.13
C HIS A 41 -2.17 17.66 2.95
N LYS A 42 -3.44 17.99 3.20
CA LYS A 42 -4.48 18.34 2.20
C LYS A 42 -4.80 17.18 1.26
N ASP A 43 -5.99 17.17 0.69
CA ASP A 43 -6.42 16.12 -0.25
C ASP A 43 -5.48 15.98 -1.45
N SER A 44 -4.86 17.08 -1.87
CA SER A 44 -3.90 17.12 -2.98
C SER A 44 -2.47 16.72 -2.59
N GLY A 45 -2.20 16.37 -1.33
CA GLY A 45 -0.84 16.09 -0.83
C GLY A 45 0.15 17.26 -0.89
N ARG A 46 -0.37 18.49 -0.98
CA ARG A 46 0.45 19.71 -1.10
C ARG A 46 1.03 20.19 0.23
N GLY A 47 0.54 19.65 1.35
CA GLY A 47 0.96 20.05 2.68
C GLY A 47 0.48 21.46 3.06
N GLN A 48 1.03 21.96 4.16
CA GLN A 48 0.81 23.31 4.68
C GLN A 48 2.16 23.87 5.10
N PHE A 49 2.86 24.47 4.13
CA PHE A 49 4.25 24.92 4.30
C PHE A 49 4.43 25.86 5.50
N LEU A 50 3.52 26.82 5.69
CA LEU A 50 3.58 27.77 6.81
C LEU A 50 3.41 27.11 8.19
N LEU A 51 2.84 25.90 8.24
CA LEU A 51 2.69 25.09 9.46
C LEU A 51 3.77 24.00 9.56
N GLY A 52 4.75 23.99 8.65
CA GLY A 52 5.79 22.97 8.61
C GLY A 52 5.32 21.59 8.13
N ILE A 53 4.12 21.48 7.55
CA ILE A 53 3.62 20.21 7.00
C ILE A 53 4.09 20.09 5.56
N PRO A 54 4.92 19.08 5.21
CA PRO A 54 5.54 18.99 3.91
C PRO A 54 4.52 18.59 2.83
N ARG A 55 4.89 18.93 1.59
CA ARG A 55 4.29 18.38 0.38
C ARG A 55 4.70 16.92 0.25
N ASN A 56 3.78 16.00 0.55
CA ASN A 56 4.08 14.57 0.55
C ASN A 56 3.89 13.91 -0.83
N LYS A 57 3.15 14.55 -1.76
CA LYS A 57 2.94 14.01 -3.11
C LYS A 57 4.24 13.83 -3.92
N ASP A 58 5.26 14.63 -3.65
CA ASP A 58 6.56 14.60 -4.35
C ASP A 58 7.66 13.89 -3.53
N THR A 59 7.27 13.16 -2.48
CA THR A 59 8.22 12.42 -1.65
C THR A 59 9.05 11.45 -2.47
N GLN A 60 10.32 11.29 -2.13
CA GLN A 60 11.21 10.31 -2.77
C GLN A 60 11.16 8.93 -2.09
N MET A 61 10.55 8.84 -0.91
CA MET A 61 10.36 7.56 -0.20
C MET A 61 9.61 6.56 -1.06
N SER A 62 9.99 5.28 -1.00
CA SER A 62 9.27 4.16 -1.58
C SER A 62 7.93 3.91 -0.86
N ILE A 63 7.06 3.10 -1.48
CA ILE A 63 5.78 2.69 -0.87
C ILE A 63 6.00 2.01 0.49
N ASN A 64 7.04 1.17 0.59
CA ASN A 64 7.41 0.47 1.84
C ASN A 64 7.83 1.45 2.93
N GLU A 65 8.69 2.42 2.59
CA GLU A 65 9.14 3.45 3.54
C GLU A 65 7.99 4.31 4.02
N ILE A 66 7.07 4.69 3.11
CA ILE A 66 5.87 5.45 3.49
C ILE A 66 4.97 4.60 4.41
N ALA A 67 4.75 3.32 4.10
CA ALA A 67 3.91 2.45 4.93
C ALA A 67 4.53 2.23 6.33
N HIS A 68 5.85 2.10 6.40
CA HIS A 68 6.58 2.03 7.66
C HIS A 68 6.48 3.34 8.44
N LEU A 69 6.71 4.49 7.79
CA LEU A 69 6.58 5.82 8.41
C LEU A 69 5.18 6.02 9.01
N ILE A 70 4.12 5.65 8.27
CA ILE A 70 2.73 5.77 8.72
C ILE A 70 2.51 4.96 10.02
N ARG A 71 3.00 3.73 10.10
CA ARG A 71 2.70 2.83 11.23
C ARG A 71 3.66 2.98 12.41
N SER A 72 4.93 3.23 12.14
CA SER A 72 6.03 3.11 13.09
C SER A 72 6.86 4.38 13.25
N GLY A 73 6.63 5.40 12.42
CA GLY A 73 7.36 6.66 12.46
C GLY A 73 8.76 6.58 11.83
N HIS A 74 9.51 7.69 11.96
CA HIS A 74 10.89 7.81 11.51
C HIS A 74 11.63 8.81 12.41
N PRO A 75 12.89 8.54 12.85
CA PRO A 75 13.61 9.39 13.80
C PRO A 75 13.79 10.86 13.37
N ASN A 76 13.86 11.10 12.05
CA ASN A 76 14.00 12.47 11.52
C ASN A 76 12.64 13.14 11.20
N LEU A 77 11.51 12.49 11.47
CA LEU A 77 10.16 12.98 11.13
C LEU A 77 9.17 12.84 12.31
N GLU A 78 9.65 13.05 13.53
CA GLU A 78 8.90 12.83 14.78
C GLU A 78 7.63 13.70 14.91
N LYS A 79 7.56 14.81 14.17
CA LYS A 79 6.37 15.69 14.13
C LYS A 79 5.19 15.06 13.38
N MET A 80 5.44 14.06 12.54
CA MET A 80 4.37 13.30 11.89
C MET A 80 3.88 12.22 12.86
N PRO A 81 2.59 12.23 13.26
CA PRO A 81 2.06 11.20 14.14
C PRO A 81 2.07 9.83 13.46
N THR A 82 2.16 8.77 14.26
CA THR A 82 1.99 7.40 13.79
C THR A 82 0.53 6.97 13.88
N PHE A 83 0.17 6.00 13.05
CA PHE A 83 -1.16 5.42 12.96
C PHE A 83 -1.10 3.90 13.12
N PRO A 84 -0.73 3.39 14.32
CA PRO A 84 -0.53 1.96 14.57
C PRO A 84 -1.83 1.13 14.39
N GLN A 85 -3.00 1.78 14.43
CA GLN A 85 -4.30 1.17 14.19
C GLN A 85 -4.53 0.79 12.72
N LEU A 86 -3.85 1.43 11.77
CA LEU A 86 -3.96 1.07 10.35
C LEU A 86 -3.24 -0.24 10.12
N SER A 87 -3.90 -1.26 9.59
CA SER A 87 -3.27 -2.54 9.24
C SER A 87 -2.16 -2.35 8.19
N SER A 88 -1.28 -3.35 8.04
CA SER A 88 -0.25 -3.30 6.99
C SER A 88 -0.88 -3.08 5.59
N PRO A 89 -1.87 -3.88 5.14
CA PRO A 89 -2.55 -3.63 3.87
C PRO A 89 -3.13 -2.22 3.71
N GLN A 90 -3.71 -1.65 4.78
CA GLN A 90 -4.26 -0.29 4.75
C GLN A 90 -3.16 0.77 4.59
N ALA A 91 -2.05 0.65 5.32
CA ALA A 91 -0.92 1.56 5.16
C ALA A 91 -0.33 1.48 3.74
N TYR A 92 -0.20 0.27 3.19
CA TYR A 92 0.22 0.07 1.80
C TYR A 92 -0.75 0.69 0.79
N ALA A 93 -2.06 0.58 1.02
CA ALA A 93 -3.06 1.20 0.16
C ALA A 93 -2.94 2.73 0.14
N ILE A 94 -2.71 3.36 1.31
CA ILE A 94 -2.45 4.81 1.40
C ILE A 94 -1.17 5.17 0.64
N SER A 95 -0.06 4.46 0.90
CA SER A 95 1.22 4.70 0.25
C SER A 95 1.16 4.58 -1.27
N SER A 96 0.45 3.57 -1.77
CA SER A 96 0.23 3.34 -3.19
C SER A 96 -0.61 4.46 -3.83
N TYR A 97 -1.68 4.89 -3.16
CA TYR A 97 -2.50 6.02 -3.61
C TYR A 97 -1.68 7.31 -3.68
N LEU A 98 -0.90 7.62 -2.63
CA LEU A 98 -0.03 8.80 -2.60
C LEU A 98 0.95 8.80 -3.78
N LYS A 99 1.62 7.67 -4.04
CA LYS A 99 2.64 7.58 -5.09
C LYS A 99 2.09 7.60 -6.50
N HIS A 100 1.04 6.85 -6.77
CA HIS A 100 0.59 6.61 -8.15
C HIS A 100 -0.57 7.50 -8.58
N LYS A 101 -1.28 8.12 -7.64
CA LYS A 101 -2.33 9.09 -7.96
C LYS A 101 -1.84 10.51 -7.68
N LEU A 102 -1.61 10.86 -6.42
CA LEU A 102 -1.23 12.24 -6.07
C LEU A 102 0.16 12.65 -6.60
N GLY A 103 1.09 11.70 -6.66
CA GLY A 103 2.44 11.93 -7.21
C GLY A 103 2.48 12.05 -8.75
N ALA A 104 1.40 11.68 -9.44
CA ALA A 104 1.30 11.77 -10.90
C ALA A 104 0.61 13.06 -11.38
N GLU A 105 0.05 13.84 -10.45
CA GLU A 105 -0.67 15.12 -10.67
C GLU A 105 0.24 16.34 -10.49
#